data_AF-A0A932VXA4-F1
#
_entry.id   AF-A0A932VXA4-F1
#
_cell.length_a   1.000
_cell.length_b   1.000
_cell.length_c   1.000
_cell.angle_alpha   90.00
_cell.angle_beta   90.00
_cell.angle_gamma   90.00
#
_symmetry.space_group_name_H-M   'P 1'
#
loop_
_entity.id
_entity.type
_entity.pdbx_description
1 polymer ?
#
loop_
_entity_poly.entity_id
_entity_poly.type
_entity_poly.pdbx_seq_one_letter_code
_entity_poly.pdbx_strand_id
1 'polypeptide(L)'
;MNKVHIIGAGLAGSEAAWQCARRGIQVELFEMRPVRTTPAHQTADFAELVCSNSLKSDSENTAPWLLKEEMRRAGSLLLAIARQTSVPAGHALAVDRAEFSRRVTEAISGEPLIHVRREEAAHIEASRITVIATGPLTSDALSQ
;
A
#
# COMPACT_ATOMS: atom_id res chain seq x y z
N MET A 1 -19.22 11.67 10.71
CA MET A 1 -18.86 10.47 9.92
C MET A 1 -17.66 9.81 10.58
N ASN A 2 -17.71 8.50 10.80
CA ASN A 2 -16.61 7.79 11.47
C ASN A 2 -15.45 7.60 10.47
N LYS A 3 -14.28 8.12 10.81
CA LYS A 3 -13.04 7.94 10.04
C LYS A 3 -12.54 6.51 10.20
N VAL A 4 -12.04 5.91 9.12
CA VAL A 4 -11.40 4.59 9.16
C VAL A 4 -9.92 4.76 9.47
N HIS A 5 -9.41 3.91 10.36
CA HIS A 5 -8.00 3.78 10.66
C HIS A 5 -7.36 2.72 9.78
N ILE A 6 -6.19 3.03 9.24
CA ILE A 6 -5.40 2.07 8.48
C ILE A 6 -3.98 2.13 9.01
N ILE A 7 -3.49 1.01 9.53
CA ILE A 7 -2.17 0.92 10.15
C ILE A 7 -1.21 0.20 9.21
N GLY A 8 -0.17 0.91 8.77
CA GLY A 8 0.82 0.48 7.79
C GLY A 8 0.47 0.97 6.38
N ALA A 9 1.43 1.60 5.70
CA ALA A 9 1.29 2.07 4.32
C ALA A 9 2.12 1.22 3.34
N GLY A 10 2.18 -0.10 3.59
CA GLY A 10 2.61 -1.08 2.60
C GLY A 10 1.56 -1.28 1.50
N LEU A 11 1.74 -2.28 0.62
CA LEU A 11 0.83 -2.53 -0.50
C LEU A 11 -0.64 -2.60 -0.07
N ALA A 12 -0.96 -3.41 0.95
CA ALA A 12 -2.34 -3.58 1.40
C ALA A 12 -2.93 -2.29 1.99
N GLY A 13 -2.17 -1.56 2.81
CA GLY A 13 -2.65 -0.35 3.47
C GLY A 13 -2.85 0.83 2.52
N SER A 14 -1.94 1.02 1.56
CA SER A 14 -2.09 2.03 0.52
C SER A 14 -3.32 1.77 -0.35
N GLU A 15 -3.55 0.53 -0.77
CA GLU A 15 -4.74 0.19 -1.56
C GLU A 15 -6.02 0.30 -0.72
N ALA A 16 -6.00 -0.13 0.55
CA ALA A 16 -7.16 0.03 1.43
C ALA A 16 -7.52 1.52 1.65
N ALA A 17 -6.53 2.38 1.84
CA ALA A 17 -6.72 3.83 2.00
C ALA A 17 -7.34 4.44 0.75
N TRP A 18 -6.81 4.08 -0.42
CA TRP A 18 -7.34 4.50 -1.71
C TRP A 18 -8.80 4.07 -1.90
N GLN A 19 -9.10 2.80 -1.62
CA GLN A 19 -10.45 2.25 -1.80
C GLN A 19 -11.49 2.88 -0.86
N CYS A 20 -11.09 3.24 0.37
CA CYS A 20 -11.93 4.01 1.30
C CYS A 20 -12.20 5.43 0.76
N ALA A 21 -11.16 6.13 0.34
CA ALA A 21 -11.28 7.49 -0.21
C ALA A 21 -12.17 7.52 -1.47
N ARG A 22 -12.04 6.54 -2.37
CA ARG A 22 -12.92 6.42 -3.56
C ARG A 22 -14.40 6.19 -3.23
N ARG A 23 -14.72 5.81 -1.99
CA ARG A 23 -16.09 5.66 -1.47
C ARG A 23 -16.53 6.82 -0.58
N GLY A 24 -15.77 7.92 -0.57
CA GLY A 24 -16.09 9.11 0.24
C GLY A 24 -15.83 8.92 1.74
N ILE A 25 -15.06 7.90 2.14
CA ILE A 25 -14.75 7.61 3.53
C ILE A 25 -13.40 8.26 3.89
N GLN A 26 -13.39 9.06 4.95
CA GLN A 26 -12.17 9.66 5.48
C GLN A 26 -11.28 8.60 6.14
N VAL A 27 -9.98 8.69 5.88
CA VAL A 27 -8.95 7.76 6.36
C VAL A 27 -7.94 8.50 7.21
N GLU A 28 -7.54 7.91 8.34
CA GLU A 28 -6.25 8.20 8.98
C GLU A 28 -5.30 7.03 8.68
N LEU A 29 -4.27 7.30 7.87
CA LEU A 29 -3.29 6.31 7.44
C LEU A 29 -2.01 6.47 8.26
N PHE A 30 -1.72 5.50 9.10
CA PHE A 30 -0.53 5.47 9.94
C PHE A 30 0.60 4.76 9.21
N GLU A 31 1.77 5.40 9.14
CA GLU A 31 3.00 4.81 8.65
C GLU A 31 4.12 5.19 9.59
N MET A 32 4.71 4.18 10.23
CA MET A 32 5.79 4.38 11.20
C MET A 32 7.06 4.90 10.53
N ARG A 33 7.28 4.62 9.24
CA ARG A 33 8.43 5.13 8.49
C ARG A 33 8.23 6.60 8.10
N PRO A 34 9.28 7.44 8.14
CA PRO A 34 10.66 7.09 8.45
C PRO A 34 11.01 7.16 9.96
N VAL A 35 10.06 7.53 10.83
CA VAL A 35 10.31 7.70 12.29
C VAL A 35 10.84 6.42 12.92
N ARG A 36 10.25 5.28 12.57
CA ARG A 36 10.74 3.93 12.89
C ARG A 36 10.81 3.13 11.59
N THR A 37 12.01 2.72 11.20
CA THR A 37 12.22 1.86 10.04
C THR A 37 12.41 0.40 10.46
N THR A 38 12.50 -0.49 9.47
CA THR A 38 12.81 -1.91 9.66
C THR A 38 14.07 -2.27 8.85
N PRO A 39 14.75 -3.38 9.14
CA PRO A 39 15.91 -3.81 8.37
C PRO A 39 15.67 -4.04 6.87
N ALA A 40 14.41 -4.26 6.44
CA ALA A 40 14.08 -4.50 5.04
C ALA A 40 13.77 -3.24 4.23
N HIS A 41 13.34 -2.16 4.89
CA HIS A 41 12.86 -0.94 4.22
C HIS A 41 14.00 0.08 4.12
N GLN A 42 14.14 0.70 2.95
CA GLN A 42 15.20 1.64 2.63
C GLN A 42 14.68 3.08 2.48
N THR A 43 13.35 3.26 2.40
CA THR A 43 12.73 4.55 2.12
C THR A 43 11.62 4.89 3.11
N ALA A 44 11.18 6.15 3.06
CA ALA A 44 9.95 6.61 3.70
C ALA A 44 8.69 6.36 2.84
N ASP A 45 8.86 5.82 1.63
CA ASP A 45 7.78 5.74 0.66
C ASP A 45 6.81 4.60 0.99
N PHE A 46 5.57 4.83 0.61
CA PHE A 46 4.50 3.85 0.67
C PHE A 46 4.69 2.76 -0.37
N ALA A 47 4.11 1.58 -0.10
CA ALA A 47 4.13 0.44 -1.01
C ALA A 47 5.55 0.03 -1.50
N GLU A 48 6.58 0.26 -0.69
CA GLU A 48 7.96 -0.10 -1.01
C GLU A 48 8.10 -1.61 -1.28
N LEU A 49 8.74 -1.97 -2.40
CA LEU A 49 9.05 -3.35 -2.76
C LEU A 49 10.43 -3.75 -2.24
N VAL A 50 10.47 -4.39 -1.07
CA VAL A 50 11.72 -4.72 -0.35
C VAL A 50 12.45 -5.96 -0.86
N CYS A 51 11.83 -6.75 -1.74
CA CYS A 51 12.40 -7.98 -2.30
C CYS A 51 12.40 -7.92 -3.84
N SER A 52 11.54 -8.72 -4.49
CA SER A 52 11.39 -8.69 -5.94
C SER A 52 10.63 -7.45 -6.40
N ASN A 53 11.02 -6.91 -7.55
CA ASN A 53 10.25 -5.89 -8.26
C ASN A 53 9.17 -6.47 -9.20
N SER A 54 9.00 -7.79 -9.20
CA SER A 54 7.98 -8.47 -9.98
C SER A 54 6.67 -8.61 -9.21
N LEU A 55 5.59 -8.12 -9.80
CA LEU A 55 4.21 -8.39 -9.39
C LEU A 55 3.66 -9.66 -10.04
N LYS A 56 4.53 -10.63 -10.36
CA LYS A 56 4.21 -11.92 -11.00
C LYS A 56 3.70 -11.80 -12.44
N SER A 57 3.37 -12.94 -13.03
CA SER A 57 2.90 -13.09 -14.42
C SER A 57 1.76 -12.14 -14.76
N ASP A 58 1.85 -11.48 -15.91
CA ASP A 58 0.76 -10.76 -16.57
C ASP A 58 0.30 -11.47 -17.85
N SER A 59 0.66 -12.74 -18.00
CA SER A 59 0.15 -13.59 -19.08
C SER A 59 -1.28 -14.02 -18.78
N GLU A 60 -2.14 -13.86 -19.79
CA GLU A 60 -3.55 -14.20 -19.73
C GLU A 60 -3.76 -15.64 -19.26
N ASN A 61 -4.87 -15.88 -18.55
CA ASN A 61 -5.25 -17.18 -17.97
C ASN A 61 -4.31 -17.75 -16.90
N THR A 62 -3.36 -16.96 -16.38
CA THR A 62 -2.61 -17.33 -15.16
C THR A 62 -3.32 -16.81 -13.91
N ALA A 63 -3.20 -17.51 -12.77
CA ALA A 63 -3.82 -17.07 -11.51
C ALA A 63 -3.42 -15.63 -11.09
N PRO A 64 -2.14 -15.20 -11.19
CA PRO A 64 -1.77 -13.81 -10.90
C PRO A 64 -2.39 -12.81 -11.87
N TRP A 65 -2.55 -13.17 -13.15
CA TRP A 65 -3.21 -12.31 -14.11
C TRP A 65 -4.70 -12.15 -13.79
N LEU A 66 -5.40 -13.23 -13.41
CA LEU A 66 -6.81 -13.17 -13.05
C LEU A 66 -7.04 -12.23 -11.85
N LEU A 67 -6.22 -12.36 -10.80
CA LEU A 67 -6.29 -11.45 -9.65
C LEU A 67 -6.05 -9.99 -10.09
N LYS A 68 -5.08 -9.75 -10.97
CA LYS A 68 -4.85 -8.39 -11.49
C LYS A 68 -6.03 -7.87 -12.28
N GLU A 69 -6.69 -8.72 -13.04
CA GLU A 69 -7.87 -8.35 -13.80
C GLU A 69 -9.04 -7.97 -12.90
N GLU A 70 -9.26 -8.71 -11.82
CA GLU A 70 -10.23 -8.35 -10.77
C GLU A 70 -9.86 -7.00 -10.13
N MET A 71 -8.59 -6.81 -9.77
CA MET A 71 -8.10 -5.56 -9.18
C MET A 71 -8.21 -4.36 -10.15
N ARG A 72 -7.99 -4.55 -11.46
CA ARG A 72 -8.21 -3.51 -12.48
C ARG A 72 -9.67 -3.09 -12.51
N ARG A 73 -10.59 -4.06 -12.51
CA ARG A 73 -12.04 -3.82 -12.48
C ARG A 73 -12.49 -3.15 -11.19
N ALA A 74 -11.82 -3.44 -10.08
CA ALA A 74 -12.02 -2.78 -8.79
C ALA A 74 -11.37 -1.39 -8.69
N GLY A 75 -10.70 -0.90 -9.76
CA GLY A 75 -10.07 0.42 -9.78
C GLY A 75 -8.80 0.52 -8.92
N SER A 76 -7.97 -0.52 -8.91
CA SER A 76 -6.73 -0.55 -8.10
C SER A 76 -5.76 0.57 -8.49
N LEU A 77 -5.36 1.36 -7.49
CA LEU A 77 -4.32 2.38 -7.64
C LEU A 77 -2.97 1.73 -7.92
N LEU A 78 -2.62 0.69 -7.16
CA LEU A 78 -1.32 0.05 -7.27
C LEU A 78 -1.09 -0.56 -8.65
N LEU A 79 -2.11 -1.20 -9.26
CA LEU A 79 -1.95 -1.73 -10.62
C LEU A 79 -1.88 -0.63 -11.69
N ALA A 80 -2.61 0.47 -11.52
CA ALA A 80 -2.51 1.60 -12.43
C ALA A 80 -1.09 2.19 -12.41
N ILE A 81 -0.51 2.37 -11.22
CA ILE A 81 0.86 2.88 -11.05
C ILE A 81 1.88 1.85 -11.53
N ALA A 82 1.72 0.56 -11.20
CA ALA A 82 2.62 -0.50 -11.64
C ALA A 82 2.74 -0.56 -13.17
N ARG A 83 1.64 -0.34 -13.89
CA ARG A 83 1.66 -0.29 -15.34
C ARG A 83 2.41 0.93 -15.88
N GLN A 84 2.34 2.07 -15.18
CA GLN A 84 3.01 3.31 -15.56
C GLN A 84 4.52 3.28 -15.25
N THR A 85 4.93 2.46 -14.28
CA THR A 85 6.34 2.31 -13.87
C THR A 85 6.93 0.97 -14.32
N SER A 86 6.29 0.30 -15.28
CA SER A 86 6.70 -1.04 -15.69
C SER A 86 8.04 -1.06 -16.40
N VAL A 87 8.85 -2.08 -16.13
CA VAL A 87 10.13 -2.35 -16.82
C VAL A 87 10.09 -3.71 -17.52
N PRO A 88 10.89 -3.94 -18.58
CA PRO A 88 10.91 -5.23 -19.28
C PRO A 88 11.23 -6.41 -18.34
N ALA A 89 10.36 -7.43 -18.32
CA ALA A 89 10.52 -8.61 -17.45
C ALA A 89 9.86 -9.89 -18.01
N GLY A 90 9.92 -10.06 -19.34
CA GLY A 90 9.31 -11.21 -20.03
C GLY A 90 7.81 -11.26 -19.79
N HIS A 91 7.33 -12.36 -19.19
CA HIS A 91 5.91 -12.58 -18.93
C HIS A 91 5.38 -11.92 -17.65
N ALA A 92 6.24 -11.32 -16.83
CA ALA A 92 5.85 -10.71 -15.57
C ALA A 92 5.60 -9.21 -15.71
N LEU A 93 4.68 -8.69 -14.89
CA LEU A 93 4.60 -7.26 -14.61
C LEU A 93 5.69 -6.94 -13.57
N ALA A 94 6.83 -6.41 -14.01
CA ALA A 94 7.84 -5.86 -13.11
C ALA A 94 7.86 -4.35 -13.19
N VAL A 95 8.28 -3.70 -12.10
CA VAL A 95 8.28 -2.24 -11.97
C VAL A 95 9.67 -1.70 -11.63
N ASP A 96 9.91 -0.44 -11.95
CA ASP A 96 10.91 0.35 -11.24
C ASP A 96 10.43 0.56 -9.81
N ARG A 97 11.19 0.06 -8.82
CA ARG A 97 10.79 0.03 -7.42
C ARG A 97 10.66 1.42 -6.82
N ALA A 98 11.64 2.29 -7.10
CA ALA A 98 11.69 3.62 -6.53
C ALA A 98 10.60 4.50 -7.15
N GLU A 99 10.43 4.41 -8.47
CA GLU A 99 9.39 5.17 -9.14
C GLU A 99 7.98 4.67 -8.78
N PHE A 100 7.81 3.36 -8.59
CA PHE A 100 6.56 2.80 -8.09
C PHE A 100 6.19 3.34 -6.71
N SER A 101 7.10 3.23 -5.72
CA SER A 101 6.83 3.67 -4.35
C SER A 101 6.63 5.19 -4.25
N ARG A 102 7.43 5.97 -4.97
CA ARG A 102 7.32 7.43 -5.04
C ARG A 102 5.94 7.85 -5.54
N ARG A 103 5.48 7.27 -6.66
CA ARG A 103 4.18 7.63 -7.25
C ARG A 103 3.00 7.18 -6.41
N VAL A 104 3.10 6.03 -5.73
CA VAL A 104 2.07 5.61 -4.75
C VAL A 104 2.02 6.63 -3.61
N THR A 105 3.18 7.04 -3.10
CA THR A 105 3.28 8.03 -2.02
C THR A 105 2.64 9.35 -2.40
N GLU A 106 2.92 9.85 -3.59
CA GLU A 106 2.34 11.10 -4.11
C GLU A 106 0.82 11.00 -4.27
N ALA A 107 0.32 9.92 -4.87
CA ALA A 107 -1.11 9.73 -5.08
C ALA A 107 -1.88 9.64 -3.74
N ILE A 108 -1.36 8.89 -2.78
CA ILE A 108 -1.99 8.73 -1.47
C ILE A 108 -1.90 10.01 -0.64
N SER A 109 -0.74 10.68 -0.62
CA SER A 109 -0.54 11.89 0.17
C SER A 109 -1.27 13.10 -0.41
N GLY A 110 -1.55 13.10 -1.72
CA GLY A 110 -2.31 14.15 -2.41
C GLY A 110 -3.83 13.96 -2.37
N GLU A 111 -4.34 12.85 -1.85
CA GLU A 111 -5.77 12.56 -1.78
C GLU A 111 -6.44 13.26 -0.58
N PRO A 112 -7.41 14.17 -0.77
CA PRO A 112 -7.96 14.99 0.32
C PRO A 112 -8.67 14.22 1.45
N LEU A 113 -9.12 13.00 1.18
CA LEU A 113 -9.78 12.16 2.19
C LEU A 113 -8.81 11.27 2.98
N ILE A 114 -7.52 11.27 2.65
CA ILE A 114 -6.50 10.48 3.33
C ILE A 114 -5.59 11.40 4.15
N HIS A 115 -5.69 11.30 5.47
CA HIS A 115 -4.81 12.02 6.39
C HIS A 115 -3.65 11.11 6.82
N VAL A 116 -2.45 11.41 6.33
CA VAL A 116 -1.24 10.64 6.66
C VAL A 116 -0.72 11.02 8.05
N ARG A 117 -0.46 10.01 8.88
CA ARG A 117 0.18 10.10 10.19
C ARG A 117 1.52 9.37 10.14
N ARG A 118 2.62 10.13 10.21
CA ARG A 118 3.98 9.58 10.24
C ARG A 118 4.38 9.21 11.66
N GLU A 119 3.73 8.17 12.20
CA GLU A 119 3.90 7.72 13.57
C GLU A 119 3.69 6.21 13.70
N GLU A 120 4.31 5.61 14.72
CA GLU A 120 4.07 4.22 15.07
C GLU A 120 2.74 4.09 15.83
N ALA A 121 1.84 3.25 15.32
CA ALA A 121 0.65 2.87 16.06
C ALA A 121 1.01 1.78 17.08
N ALA A 122 0.89 2.09 18.37
CA ALA A 122 1.23 1.19 19.47
C ALA A 122 0.02 0.46 20.08
N HIS A 123 -1.20 0.80 19.67
CA HIS A 123 -2.42 0.16 20.18
C HIS A 123 -3.56 0.28 19.18
N ILE A 124 -4.55 -0.60 19.30
CA ILE A 124 -5.76 -0.61 18.49
C ILE A 124 -6.92 -0.10 19.34
N GLU A 125 -7.53 1.01 18.92
CA GLU A 125 -8.72 1.54 19.57
C GLU A 125 -9.95 0.70 19.19
N ALA A 126 -10.49 -0.08 20.13
CA ALA A 126 -11.64 -0.98 19.89
C ALA A 126 -12.93 -0.26 19.44
N SER A 127 -13.04 1.04 19.72
CA SER A 127 -14.17 1.88 19.31
C SER A 127 -14.09 2.37 17.86
N ARG A 128 -12.97 2.15 17.16
CA ARG A 128 -12.72 2.63 15.80
C ARG A 128 -12.64 1.50 14.79
N ILE A 129 -13.20 1.72 13.60
CA ILE A 129 -13.04 0.80 12.47
C ILE A 129 -11.58 0.88 12.00
N THR A 130 -10.86 -0.23 12.12
CA THR A 130 -9.41 -0.28 11.86
C THR A 130 -9.06 -1.41 10.91
N VAL A 131 -8.29 -1.09 9.87
CA VAL A 131 -7.60 -2.06 9.01
C VAL A 131 -6.15 -2.18 9.47
N ILE A 132 -5.73 -3.38 9.83
CA ILE A 132 -4.34 -3.67 10.20
C ILE A 132 -3.62 -4.22 8.96
N ALA A 133 -2.66 -3.45 8.44
CA ALA A 133 -1.93 -3.72 7.21
C ALA A 133 -0.41 -3.54 7.38
N THR A 134 0.11 -3.91 8.56
CA THR A 134 1.50 -3.69 8.99
C THR A 134 2.53 -4.65 8.38
N GLY A 135 2.08 -5.64 7.62
CA GLY A 135 2.95 -6.55 6.88
C GLY A 135 3.77 -7.50 7.78
N PRO A 136 4.76 -8.20 7.21
CA PRO A 136 5.49 -9.27 7.90
C PRO A 136 6.45 -8.77 8.99
N LEU A 137 6.75 -7.47 9.03
CA LEU A 137 7.64 -6.83 10.00
C LEU A 137 6.85 -5.84 10.87
N THR A 138 5.72 -6.31 11.40
CA THR A 138 4.90 -5.54 12.36
C THR A 138 5.75 -5.20 13.58
N SER A 139 5.64 -3.97 14.10
CA SER A 139 6.45 -3.55 15.24
C SER A 139 6.08 -4.30 16.52
N ASP A 140 7.04 -4.41 17.44
CA ASP A 140 6.84 -5.11 18.72
C ASP A 140 5.68 -4.50 19.53
N ALA A 141 5.52 -3.18 19.48
CA ALA A 141 4.47 -2.47 20.22
C ALA A 141 3.05 -2.86 19.79
N LEU A 142 2.86 -3.33 18.54
CA LEU A 142 1.54 -3.74 18.02
C LEU A 142 1.36 -5.26 17.99
N SER A 143 2.44 -6.04 18.08
CA SER A 143 2.40 -7.50 17.93
C SER A 143 2.40 -8.27 19.27
N GLN A 144 2.77 -7.61 20.36
CA GLN A 144 2.72 -8.12 21.73
C GLN A 144 1.41 -7.72 22.41
#